data_AF-A0A7J5UP42-F1
#
_entry.id   AF-A0A7J5UP42-F1
#
_cell.length_a   1.000
_cell.length_b   1.000
_cell.length_c   1.000
_cell.angle_alpha   90.00
_cell.angle_beta   90.00
_cell.angle_gamma   90.00
#
_symmetry.space_group_name_H-M   'P 1'
#
loop_
_entity.id
_entity.type
_entity.pdbx_description
1 polymer ?
#
loop_
_entity_poly.entity_id
_entity_poly.type
_entity_poly.pdbx_seq_one_letter_code
_entity_poly.pdbx_strand_id
1 'polypeptide(L)'
;MDLDRQIRPLDREVGDLVEQVRTTPPPANPREADALGLFLDRHQDEPIALIGFDGEQLPVSPEVRQVLAHAALALRDGHAVSVLSIAEHLTLRQAAALLGLDRAALLELVADGELPVGPDGRLALSDLVAHHERRRVAHLAHLEELARERLKQAS
;
A
#
# COMPACT_ATOMS: atom_id res chain seq x y z
N MET A 1 3.88 2.90 -37.11
CA MET A 1 4.32 3.40 -35.80
C MET A 1 4.07 2.27 -34.83
N ASP A 2 5.13 1.51 -34.55
CA ASP A 2 5.05 0.21 -33.88
C ASP A 2 4.82 0.42 -32.38
N LEU A 3 3.59 0.17 -31.92
CA LEU A 3 3.23 0.21 -30.49
C LEU A 3 3.64 -1.05 -29.73
N ASP A 4 4.29 -2.01 -30.40
CA ASP A 4 4.62 -3.33 -29.85
C ASP A 4 6.00 -3.40 -29.16
N ARG A 5 6.56 -2.24 -28.81
CA ARG A 5 7.88 -2.18 -28.17
C ARG A 5 7.78 -2.53 -26.68
N GLN A 6 7.96 -3.83 -26.42
CA GLN A 6 8.49 -4.40 -25.18
C GLN A 6 7.59 -4.26 -23.95
N ILE A 7 6.52 -5.04 -23.89
CA ILE A 7 6.15 -5.63 -22.60
C ILE A 7 7.27 -6.62 -22.26
N ARG A 8 8.29 -6.15 -21.53
CA ARG A 8 9.34 -7.03 -20.98
C ARG A 8 8.60 -8.06 -20.12
N PRO A 9 8.82 -9.38 -20.30
CA PRO A 9 8.18 -10.36 -19.44
C PRO A 9 8.53 -10.01 -18.00
N LEU A 10 7.51 -9.88 -17.15
CA LEU A 10 7.74 -9.86 -15.72
C LEU A 10 8.58 -11.11 -15.43
N ASP A 11 9.70 -10.90 -14.76
CA ASP A 11 10.44 -12.01 -14.20
C ASP A 11 9.53 -12.86 -13.32
N ARG A 12 9.90 -14.13 -13.13
CA ARG A 12 9.07 -15.06 -12.36
C ARG A 12 8.76 -14.58 -10.95
N GLU A 13 9.71 -13.95 -10.25
CA GLU A 13 9.51 -13.51 -8.85
C GLU A 13 8.48 -12.38 -8.71
N VAL A 14 8.47 -11.42 -9.65
CA VAL A 14 7.46 -10.34 -9.69
C VAL A 14 6.16 -10.84 -10.34
N GLY A 15 6.25 -11.77 -11.30
CA GLY A 15 5.09 -12.45 -11.87
C GLY A 15 4.28 -13.18 -10.80
N ASP A 16 4.94 -13.90 -9.90
CA ASP A 16 4.32 -14.60 -8.78
C ASP A 16 3.60 -13.62 -7.82
N LEU A 17 4.12 -12.38 -7.65
CA LEU A 17 3.40 -11.33 -6.92
C LEU A 17 2.15 -10.89 -7.68
N VAL A 18 2.25 -10.64 -8.99
CA VAL A 18 1.10 -10.22 -9.81
C VAL A 18 0.00 -11.28 -9.82
N GLU A 19 0.34 -12.57 -9.86
CA GLU A 19 -0.65 -13.65 -9.79
C GLU A 19 -1.40 -13.72 -8.46
N GLN A 20 -0.79 -13.23 -7.38
CA GLN A 20 -1.42 -13.16 -6.06
C GLN A 20 -2.33 -11.93 -5.89
N VAL A 21 -2.31 -10.99 -6.83
CA VAL A 21 -3.19 -9.82 -6.79
C VAL A 21 -4.64 -10.27 -6.92
N ARG A 22 -5.47 -9.82 -5.97
CA ARG A 22 -6.93 -9.95 -6.01
C ARG A 22 -7.51 -8.55 -6.07
N THR A 23 -8.14 -8.22 -7.19
CA THR A 23 -8.68 -6.88 -7.45
C THR A 23 -10.19 -6.89 -7.32
N THR A 24 -10.70 -6.00 -6.49
CA THR A 24 -12.13 -5.72 -6.34
C THR A 24 -12.43 -4.39 -7.05
N PRO A 25 -13.36 -4.38 -8.02
CA PRO A 25 -13.77 -3.13 -8.67
C PRO A 25 -14.48 -2.21 -7.65
N PRO A 26 -14.49 -0.88 -7.89
CA PRO A 26 -15.25 0.02 -7.03
C PRO A 26 -16.73 -0.38 -6.99
N PRO A 27 -17.42 -0.23 -5.85
CA PRO A 27 -18.83 -0.58 -5.74
C PRO A 27 -19.66 0.28 -6.68
N ALA A 28 -20.75 -0.30 -7.21
CA ALA A 28 -21.70 0.43 -8.05
C ALA A 28 -22.33 1.64 -7.32
N ASN A 29 -22.33 1.62 -5.99
CA ASN A 29 -22.79 2.69 -5.13
C ASN A 29 -21.63 3.21 -4.26
N PRO A 30 -21.00 4.34 -4.61
CA PRO A 30 -19.89 4.92 -3.85
C PRO A 30 -20.22 5.24 -2.39
N ARG A 31 -21.50 5.47 -2.06
CA ARG A 31 -21.95 5.79 -0.70
C ARG A 31 -21.75 4.65 0.30
N GLU A 32 -21.69 3.40 -0.18
CA GLU A 32 -21.41 2.25 0.69
C GLU A 32 -19.96 2.27 1.18
N ALA A 33 -19.02 2.66 0.32
CA ALA A 33 -17.62 2.84 0.70
C ALA A 33 -17.44 4.03 1.65
N ASP A 34 -18.18 5.13 1.41
CA ASP A 34 -18.22 6.29 2.33
C ASP A 34 -18.66 5.88 3.74
N ALA A 35 -19.78 5.14 3.83
CA ALA A 35 -20.33 4.72 5.10
C ALA A 35 -19.36 3.81 5.87
N LEU A 36 -18.69 2.88 5.18
CA LEU A 36 -17.67 2.02 5.77
C LEU A 36 -16.46 2.83 6.28
N GLY A 37 -15.94 3.75 5.47
CA GLY A 37 -14.79 4.58 5.86
C GLY A 37 -15.09 5.41 7.10
N LEU A 38 -16.24 6.09 7.13
CA LEU A 38 -16.71 6.88 8.28
C LEU A 38 -16.99 6.02 9.52
N PHE A 39 -17.46 4.79 9.33
CA PHE A 39 -17.67 3.86 10.44
C PHE A 39 -16.34 3.44 11.06
N LEU A 40 -15.37 3.02 10.24
CA LEU A 40 -14.07 2.56 10.72
C LEU A 40 -13.26 3.66 11.40
N ASP A 41 -13.33 4.90 10.89
CA ASP A 41 -12.67 6.07 11.49
C ASP A 41 -13.24 6.40 12.90
N ARG A 42 -14.56 6.36 13.04
CA ARG A 42 -15.23 6.61 14.34
C ARG A 42 -14.94 5.55 15.39
N HIS A 43 -14.71 4.31 14.98
CA HIS A 43 -14.50 3.16 15.87
C HIS A 43 -13.03 2.69 15.89
N GLN A 44 -12.07 3.61 15.71
CA GLN A 44 -10.64 3.28 15.58
C GLN A 44 -10.07 2.45 16.74
N ASP A 45 -10.59 2.66 17.96
CA ASP A 45 -10.14 2.02 19.21
C ASP A 45 -11.15 1.01 19.77
N GLU A 46 -12.27 0.81 19.07
CA GLU A 46 -13.34 -0.07 19.52
C GLU A 46 -13.29 -1.42 18.78
N PRO A 47 -13.61 -2.53 19.46
CA PRO A 47 -13.71 -3.81 18.81
C PRO A 47 -14.89 -3.82 17.83
N ILE A 48 -14.62 -4.22 16.59
CA ILE A 48 -15.63 -4.44 15.56
C ILE A 48 -15.71 -5.93 15.23
N ALA A 49 -16.87 -6.40 14.78
CA ALA A 49 -17.09 -7.79 14.39
C ALA A 49 -17.78 -7.88 13.04
N LEU A 50 -17.44 -8.91 12.26
CA LEU A 50 -18.24 -9.34 11.12
C LEU A 50 -19.44 -10.13 11.64
N ILE A 51 -20.59 -9.95 11.01
CA ILE A 51 -21.81 -10.69 11.34
C ILE A 51 -22.11 -11.66 10.19
N GLY A 52 -22.09 -12.95 10.50
CA GLY A 52 -22.47 -14.03 9.59
C GLY A 52 -23.97 -14.06 9.29
N PHE A 53 -24.37 -14.78 8.25
CA PHE A 53 -25.78 -14.92 7.87
C PHE A 53 -26.64 -15.60 8.94
N ASP A 54 -26.02 -16.42 9.78
CA ASP A 54 -26.60 -17.11 10.93
C ASP A 54 -26.56 -16.27 12.23
N GLY A 55 -26.02 -15.05 12.16
CA GLY A 55 -25.83 -14.16 13.30
C GLY A 55 -24.54 -14.43 14.10
N GLU A 56 -23.67 -15.33 13.64
CA GLU A 56 -22.34 -15.51 14.23
C GLU A 56 -21.57 -14.19 14.20
N GLN A 57 -20.95 -13.82 15.33
CA GLN A 57 -20.08 -12.65 15.40
C GLN A 57 -18.62 -13.10 15.38
N LEU A 58 -17.87 -12.65 14.37
CA LEU A 58 -16.44 -12.88 14.25
C LEU A 58 -15.70 -11.57 14.51
N PRO A 59 -15.01 -11.42 15.66
CA PRO A 59 -14.20 -10.24 15.95
C PRO A 59 -13.13 -10.02 14.87
N VAL A 60 -12.97 -8.77 14.45
CA VAL A 60 -11.97 -8.37 13.46
C VAL A 60 -10.69 -7.95 14.17
N SER A 61 -9.56 -8.51 13.75
CA SER A 61 -8.26 -8.11 14.31
C SER A 61 -7.89 -6.67 13.89
N PRO A 62 -7.01 -5.99 14.64
CA PRO A 62 -6.55 -4.65 14.27
C PRO A 62 -5.97 -4.56 12.85
N GLU A 63 -5.24 -5.59 12.41
CA GLU A 63 -4.61 -5.66 11.09
C GLU A 63 -5.67 -5.72 9.98
N VAL A 64 -6.70 -6.57 10.14
CA VAL A 64 -7.80 -6.66 9.17
C VAL A 64 -8.60 -5.36 9.14
N ARG A 65 -8.83 -4.73 10.29
CA ARG A 65 -9.50 -3.43 10.37
C ARG A 65 -8.74 -2.37 9.57
N GLN A 66 -7.41 -2.33 9.68
CA GLN A 66 -6.58 -1.38 8.93
C GLN A 66 -6.67 -1.60 7.41
N VAL A 67 -6.66 -2.86 6.96
CA VAL A 67 -6.87 -3.20 5.54
C VAL A 67 -8.23 -2.70 5.05
N LEU A 68 -9.29 -2.93 5.83
CA LEU A 68 -10.64 -2.45 5.49
C LEU A 68 -10.71 -0.92 5.42
N ALA A 69 -10.02 -0.21 6.32
CA ALA A 69 -9.98 1.25 6.32
C ALA A 69 -9.28 1.80 5.06
N HIS A 70 -8.12 1.24 4.70
CA HIS A 70 -7.42 1.61 3.47
C HIS A 70 -8.26 1.31 2.22
N ALA A 71 -8.92 0.16 2.17
CA ALA A 71 -9.81 -0.20 1.07
C ALA A 71 -10.99 0.76 0.97
N ALA A 72 -11.64 1.09 2.08
CA ALA A 72 -12.78 2.01 2.10
C ALA A 72 -12.41 3.41 1.59
N LEU A 73 -11.25 3.94 1.98
CA LEU A 73 -10.74 5.23 1.48
C LEU A 73 -10.55 5.21 -0.04
N ALA A 74 -9.89 4.19 -0.58
CA ALA A 74 -9.66 4.07 -2.01
C ALA A 74 -10.96 3.87 -2.82
N LEU A 75 -11.88 3.03 -2.32
CA LEU A 75 -13.18 2.81 -2.96
C LEU A 75 -14.05 4.06 -2.96
N ARG A 76 -14.03 4.84 -1.87
CA ARG A 76 -14.70 6.15 -1.79
C ARG A 76 -14.21 7.08 -2.90
N ASP A 77 -12.91 7.11 -3.11
CA ASP A 77 -12.28 7.98 -4.11
C ASP A 77 -12.50 7.45 -5.55
N GLY A 78 -13.30 6.40 -5.73
CA GLY A 78 -13.67 5.82 -7.02
C GLY A 78 -12.61 4.88 -7.61
N HIS A 79 -11.63 4.47 -6.81
CA HIS A 79 -10.55 3.61 -7.26
C HIS A 79 -10.87 2.13 -7.01
N ALA A 80 -10.43 1.27 -7.93
CA ALA A 80 -10.38 -0.16 -7.68
C ALA A 80 -9.34 -0.46 -6.59
N VAL A 81 -9.61 -1.48 -5.77
CA VAL A 81 -8.69 -1.90 -4.70
C VAL A 81 -8.14 -3.27 -5.01
N SER A 82 -6.82 -3.41 -4.87
CA SER A 82 -6.11 -4.67 -5.01
C SER A 82 -5.53 -5.08 -3.67
N VAL A 83 -5.76 -6.32 -3.27
CA VAL A 83 -5.10 -6.96 -2.13
C VAL A 83 -4.08 -7.94 -2.65
N LEU A 84 -2.85 -7.82 -2.15
CA LEU A 84 -1.74 -8.69 -2.48
C LEU A 84 -1.31 -9.47 -1.23
N SER A 85 -1.18 -10.79 -1.36
CA SER A 85 -0.49 -11.62 -0.36
C SER A 85 1.01 -11.44 -0.54
N ILE A 86 1.73 -11.14 0.53
CA ILE A 86 3.17 -10.85 0.49
C ILE A 86 3.87 -11.66 1.58
N ALA A 87 5.02 -12.24 1.25
CA ALA A 87 5.86 -12.93 2.23
C ALA A 87 6.53 -11.93 3.18
N GLU A 88 6.79 -12.33 4.42
CA GLU A 88 7.48 -11.49 5.41
C GLU A 88 8.91 -11.14 5.01
N HIS A 89 9.56 -11.99 4.19
CA HIS A 89 10.95 -11.83 3.75
C HIS A 89 11.04 -11.80 2.23
N LEU A 90 11.45 -10.66 1.70
CA LEU A 90 11.40 -10.32 0.29
C LEU A 90 12.78 -10.40 -0.35
N THR A 91 12.82 -10.87 -1.60
CA THR A 91 14.01 -10.63 -2.42
C THR A 91 14.15 -9.14 -2.72
N LEU A 92 15.37 -8.69 -3.03
CA LEU A 92 15.59 -7.32 -3.52
C LEU A 92 14.68 -6.97 -4.70
N ARG A 93 14.36 -7.93 -5.56
CA ARG A 93 13.55 -7.66 -6.75
C ARG A 93 12.08 -7.48 -6.40
N GLN A 94 11.55 -8.29 -5.49
CA GLN A 94 10.21 -8.12 -4.94
C GLN A 94 10.07 -6.79 -4.19
N ALA A 95 11.07 -6.44 -3.37
CA ALA A 95 11.10 -5.16 -2.67
C ALA A 95 11.14 -3.95 -3.63
N ALA A 96 11.97 -4.02 -4.68
CA ALA A 96 12.03 -2.99 -5.71
C ALA A 96 10.68 -2.83 -6.42
N ALA A 97 10.05 -3.95 -6.80
CA ALA A 97 8.73 -3.94 -7.43
C ALA A 97 7.66 -3.31 -6.52
N LEU A 98 7.65 -3.64 -5.23
CA LEU A 98 6.70 -3.09 -4.26
C LEU A 98 6.90 -1.59 -4.00
N LEU A 99 8.15 -1.10 -4.01
CA LEU A 99 8.45 0.33 -3.87
C LEU A 99 8.33 1.11 -5.19
N GLY A 100 8.06 0.43 -6.32
CA GLY A 100 8.09 1.07 -7.64
C GLY A 100 9.46 1.59 -8.05
N LEU A 101 10.54 0.99 -7.51
CA LEU A 101 11.92 1.36 -7.79
C LEU A 101 12.56 0.39 -8.77
N ASP A 102 13.58 0.86 -9.49
CA ASP A 102 14.48 -0.06 -10.18
C ASP A 102 15.48 -0.70 -9.20
N ARG A 103 16.19 -1.74 -9.66
CA ARG A 103 17.16 -2.47 -8.83
C ARG A 103 18.32 -1.59 -8.37
N ALA A 104 18.76 -0.63 -9.19
CA ALA A 104 19.90 0.21 -8.84
C ALA A 104 19.53 1.15 -7.69
N ALA A 105 18.39 1.83 -7.80
CA ALA A 105 17.84 2.68 -6.74
C ALA A 105 17.64 1.92 -5.42
N LEU A 106 17.12 0.68 -5.47
CA LEU A 106 16.99 -0.12 -4.24
C LEU A 106 18.36 -0.45 -3.62
N LEU A 107 19.37 -0.76 -4.44
CA LEU A 107 20.70 -1.06 -3.93
C LEU A 107 21.38 0.16 -3.29
N GLU A 108 21.12 1.37 -3.79
CA GLU A 108 21.58 2.60 -3.13
C GLU A 108 20.95 2.72 -1.73
N LEU A 109 19.63 2.51 -1.60
CA LEU A 109 18.97 2.53 -0.28
C LEU A 109 19.54 1.50 0.70
N VAL A 110 19.93 0.33 0.19
CA VAL A 110 20.60 -0.72 0.99
C VAL A 110 22.01 -0.29 1.38
N ALA A 111 22.77 0.27 0.44
CA ALA A 111 24.14 0.75 0.68
C ALA A 111 24.19 1.90 1.70
N ASP A 112 23.20 2.78 1.65
CA ASP A 112 23.01 3.89 2.60
C ASP A 112 22.49 3.43 3.97
N GLY A 113 22.16 2.14 4.12
CA GLY A 113 21.64 1.57 5.37
C GLY A 113 20.19 1.94 5.67
N GLU A 114 19.47 2.53 4.71
CA GLU A 114 18.05 2.88 4.87
C GLU A 114 17.13 1.66 4.85
N LEU A 115 17.57 0.58 4.18
CA LEU A 115 16.90 -0.71 4.10
C LEU A 115 17.86 -1.82 4.51
N PRO A 116 17.74 -2.39 5.72
CA PRO A 116 18.61 -3.46 6.18
C PRO A 116 18.36 -4.75 5.40
N VAL A 117 19.43 -5.51 5.16
CA VAL A 117 19.39 -6.81 4.50
C VAL A 117 19.79 -7.88 5.50
N GLY A 118 18.94 -8.91 5.62
CA GLY A 118 19.16 -10.05 6.50
C GLY A 118 20.31 -10.96 6.02
N PRO A 119 20.74 -11.91 6.86
CA PRO A 119 21.85 -12.82 6.54
C PRO A 119 21.62 -13.68 5.28
N ASP A 120 20.36 -13.93 4.92
CA ASP A 120 19.93 -14.68 3.75
C ASP A 120 19.82 -13.82 2.47
N GLY A 121 20.20 -12.55 2.55
CA GLY A 121 20.12 -11.60 1.45
C GLY A 121 18.70 -11.08 1.18
N ARG A 122 17.77 -11.24 2.13
CA ARG A 122 16.38 -10.77 2.02
C ARG A 122 16.12 -9.53 2.87
N LEU A 123 15.06 -8.80 2.51
CA LEU A 123 14.56 -7.66 3.26
C LEU A 123 13.30 -8.04 4.02
N ALA A 124 13.18 -7.60 5.26
CA ALA A 124 11.94 -7.74 6.00
C ALA A 124 10.87 -6.80 5.43
N LEU A 125 9.65 -7.29 5.24
CA LEU A 125 8.51 -6.49 4.79
C LEU A 125 8.25 -5.33 5.76
N SER A 126 8.44 -5.54 7.06
CA SER A 126 8.28 -4.50 8.10
C SER A 126 9.18 -3.30 7.85
N ASP A 127 10.44 -3.53 7.48
CA ASP A 127 11.40 -2.46 7.21
C ASP A 127 11.05 -1.72 5.92
N LEU A 128 10.57 -2.45 4.90
CA LEU A 128 10.11 -1.88 3.65
C LEU A 128 8.89 -0.97 3.86
N VAL A 129 7.89 -1.44 4.61
CA VAL A 129 6.67 -0.68 4.94
C VAL A 129 7.04 0.56 5.76
N ALA A 130 7.91 0.41 6.76
CA ALA A 130 8.35 1.53 7.58
C ALA A 130 9.12 2.58 6.76
N HIS A 131 9.99 2.15 5.84
CA HIS A 131 10.68 3.05 4.92
C HIS A 131 9.69 3.79 4.01
N HIS A 132 8.75 3.07 3.40
CA HIS A 132 7.73 3.67 2.54
C HIS A 132 6.90 4.72 3.29
N GLU A 133 6.50 4.45 4.53
CA GLU A 133 5.72 5.39 5.32
C GLU A 133 6.53 6.63 5.71
N ARG A 134 7.79 6.48 6.13
CA ARG A 134 8.69 7.63 6.38
C ARG A 134 8.83 8.52 5.15
N ARG A 135 9.00 7.92 3.96
CA ARG A 135 9.09 8.63 2.68
C ARG A 135 7.79 9.37 2.35
N ARG A 136 6.64 8.73 2.55
CA ARG A 136 5.32 9.32 2.31
C ARG A 136 5.09 10.54 3.19
N VAL A 137 5.38 10.44 4.49
CA VAL A 137 5.24 11.54 5.45
C VAL A 137 6.18 12.69 5.08
N ALA A 138 7.45 12.41 4.77
CA ALA A 138 8.41 13.42 4.37
C ALA A 138 7.99 14.14 3.07
N HIS A 139 7.45 13.41 2.10
CA HIS A 139 6.96 13.99 0.85
C HIS A 139 5.78 14.95 1.08
N LEU A 140 4.78 14.55 1.88
CA LEU A 140 3.65 15.40 2.21
C LEU A 140 4.08 16.66 2.96
N ALA A 141 4.97 16.53 3.95
CA ALA A 141 5.51 17.67 4.68
C ALA A 141 6.23 18.68 3.76
N HIS A 142 6.96 18.18 2.76
CA HIS A 142 7.61 19.03 1.77
C HIS A 142 6.60 19.76 0.87
N LEU A 143 5.55 19.07 0.40
CA LEU A 143 4.48 19.70 -0.39
C LEU A 143 3.76 20.80 0.39
N GLU A 144 3.51 20.59 1.68
CA GLU A 144 2.91 21.61 2.54
C GLU A 144 3.81 22.84 2.68
N GLU A 145 5.13 22.66 2.82
CA GLU A 145 6.06 23.79 2.89
C GLU A 145 6.04 24.60 1.59
N LEU A 146 6.10 23.93 0.44
CA LEU A 146 6.01 24.60 -0.86
C LEU A 146 4.67 25.38 -1.02
N ALA A 147 3.57 24.82 -0.51
CA ALA A 147 2.28 25.50 -0.52
C ALA A 147 2.28 26.76 0.37
N ARG A 148 2.88 26.68 1.57
CA ARG A 148 3.02 27.84 2.49
C ARG A 148 3.90 28.93 1.90
N GLU A 149 5.02 28.57 1.28
CA GLU A 149 5.92 29.51 0.62
C GLU A 149 5.21 30.28 -0.50
N ARG A 150 4.42 29.59 -1.33
CA ARG A 150 3.64 30.24 -2.39
C ARG A 150 2.59 31.21 -1.88
N LEU A 151 1.92 30.89 -0.77
CA LEU A 151 0.95 31.80 -0.15
C LEU A 151 1.63 33.05 0.43
N LYS A 152 2.85 32.92 0.96
CA LYS A 152 3.65 34.06 1.46
C LYS A 152 4.18 34.97 0.34
N GLN A 153 4.46 34.42 -0.85
CA GLN A 153 4.92 35.20 -2.00
C GLN A 153 3.78 35.92 -2.75
N ALA A 154 2.52 35.52 -2.52
CA ALA A 154 1.34 36.12 -3.11
C ALA A 154 0.67 37.20 -2.23
N SER A 155 1.20 37.45 -1.02
CA SER A 155 0.81 38.55 -0.12
C SER A 155 1.84 39.67 -0.16
#